data_AF-A0A085M9V9-F1
#
_entry.id   AF-A0A085M9V9-F1
#
_cell.length_a   1.000
_cell.length_b   1.000
_cell.length_c   1.000
_cell.angle_alpha   90.00
_cell.angle_beta   90.00
_cell.angle_gamma   90.00
#
_symmetry.space_group_name_H-M   'P 1'
#
loop_
_entity.id
_entity.type
_entity.pdbx_description
1 polymer ?
#
loop_
_entity_poly.entity_id
_entity_poly.type
_entity_poly.pdbx_seq_one_letter_code
_entity_poly.pdbx_strand_id
1 'polypeptide(L)'
;MMQCILGYLQMKMGRTKNDSSTTVKTETLDEVETGPEDCSVSLAGASDFTSRENYDQLCALVNEIASPLASRKLAKKLYKLLRKSSEHGKNYCIYGITAVQKALKRGATGLCVLAGDVSPIDTYCHIPAVCESKGMSYIYLPSKNHMGAAIGKNQPVMIVLIVVHEDYKDLYDETYERVSQLIQSSVDKLAAFQAMPKQCIRRLYTRINYILGRIERTELDLRTKNSLYNFQAFKDCTEWLHGAIDEFNCVEDEEAKMAQLADATLQMAAKAIPGSELMECAASYAACLRAIVKISKSVTAQIRQDVLSHMLNNGREEYIAFKKVRKSLKNAVLDMDHERFKLAHLASTQAYYEPETKRASEQIFMIEKKALEMVMKELNPCMLRQKSYNKTFASCMTKYHATALDILYDFRLVTVSE
;
A
#
# COMPACT_ATOMS: atom_id res chain seq x y z
N MET A 1 11.59 19.45 22.63
CA MET A 1 10.48 20.23 23.23
C MET A 1 9.18 20.14 22.42
N MET A 2 9.19 20.31 21.09
CA MET A 2 7.97 20.13 20.26
C MET A 2 7.40 18.69 20.22
N GLN A 3 8.24 17.65 20.32
CA GLN A 3 7.74 16.26 20.37
C GLN A 3 7.07 15.90 21.70
N CYS A 4 7.54 16.46 22.82
CA CYS A 4 6.85 16.33 24.12
C CYS A 4 5.48 17.04 24.11
N ILE A 5 5.36 18.18 23.42
CA ILE A 5 4.10 18.94 23.31
C ILE A 5 3.10 18.20 22.40
N LEU A 6 3.56 17.53 21.34
CA LEU A 6 2.69 16.73 20.46
C LEU A 6 2.11 15.50 21.19
N GLY A 7 2.93 14.81 22.01
CA GLY A 7 2.48 13.70 22.85
C GLY A 7 1.48 14.13 23.94
N TYR A 8 1.69 15.31 24.54
CA TYR A 8 0.75 15.87 25.52
C TYR A 8 -0.63 16.23 24.93
N LEU A 9 -0.68 16.61 23.63
CA LEU A 9 -1.94 16.89 22.92
C LEU A 9 -2.68 15.62 22.48
N GLN A 10 -1.97 14.52 22.19
CA GLN A 10 -2.58 13.21 21.93
C GLN A 10 -3.19 12.60 23.20
N MET A 11 -2.58 12.85 24.38
CA MET A 11 -3.10 12.45 25.69
C MET A 11 -4.48 13.05 26.04
N LYS A 12 -4.81 14.25 25.54
CA LYS A 12 -6.02 14.99 25.94
C LYS A 12 -7.25 14.73 25.08
N MET A 13 -7.12 13.93 24.02
CA MET A 13 -8.18 13.60 23.07
C MET A 13 -8.40 12.09 23.04
N GLY A 14 -8.93 11.55 24.14
CA GLY A 14 -9.26 10.14 24.24
C GLY A 14 -10.55 9.77 23.51
N ARG A 15 -10.43 8.72 22.70
CA ARG A 15 -11.46 7.74 22.27
C ARG A 15 -12.55 8.19 21.29
N THR A 16 -12.45 7.66 20.07
CA THR A 16 -13.60 7.03 19.39
C THR A 16 -13.19 5.63 18.92
N LYS A 17 -13.88 4.61 19.44
CA LYS A 17 -13.88 3.24 18.92
C LYS A 17 -14.77 3.18 17.67
N ASN A 18 -14.43 2.29 16.75
CA ASN A 18 -15.32 1.44 15.92
C ASN A 18 -14.42 0.67 14.89
N ASP A 19 -14.66 -0.58 14.48
CA ASP A 19 -15.91 -1.34 14.44
C ASP A 19 -15.71 -2.87 14.28
N SER A 20 -16.76 -3.58 14.70
CA SER A 20 -17.35 -4.84 14.16
C SER A 20 -16.52 -6.12 13.93
N SER A 21 -16.90 -7.22 14.61
CA SER A 21 -17.84 -8.21 14.04
C SER A 21 -18.18 -9.38 14.98
N THR A 22 -19.49 -9.63 15.02
CA THR A 22 -20.35 -10.75 15.45
C THR A 22 -19.74 -12.15 15.65
N THR A 23 -20.01 -12.76 16.81
CA THR A 23 -20.77 -14.03 16.93
C THR A 23 -21.16 -14.30 18.39
N VAL A 24 -22.46 -14.52 18.59
CA VAL A 24 -23.09 -14.84 19.87
C VAL A 24 -23.17 -16.36 20.02
N LYS A 25 -22.69 -16.88 21.15
CA LYS A 25 -23.30 -18.03 21.85
C LYS A 25 -23.18 -17.81 23.35
N THR A 26 -24.35 -17.70 23.98
CA THR A 26 -24.63 -17.76 25.42
C THR A 26 -24.36 -19.16 25.96
N GLU A 27 -23.76 -19.27 27.16
CA GLU A 27 -24.23 -20.16 28.24
C GLU A 27 -23.48 -19.91 29.56
N THR A 28 -24.31 -19.68 30.59
CA THR A 28 -24.19 -19.96 32.04
C THR A 28 -23.09 -19.36 32.93
N LEU A 29 -23.61 -18.75 34.00
CA LEU A 29 -23.01 -18.32 35.24
C LEU A 29 -22.41 -19.50 36.02
N ASP A 30 -21.28 -19.25 36.70
CA ASP A 30 -21.05 -19.73 38.07
C ASP A 30 -20.10 -18.76 38.79
N GLU A 31 -20.52 -18.34 39.97
CA GLU A 31 -19.76 -17.55 40.94
C GLU A 31 -18.83 -18.48 41.74
N VAL A 32 -17.56 -18.11 41.96
CA VAL A 32 -16.81 -18.48 43.18
C VAL A 32 -15.85 -17.35 43.56
N GLU A 33 -15.90 -17.00 44.84
CA GLU A 33 -15.14 -15.95 45.53
C GLU A 33 -13.67 -16.29 45.85
N THR A 34 -12.96 -15.24 46.30
CA THR A 34 -11.88 -15.18 47.31
C THR A 34 -10.41 -15.34 46.89
N GLY A 35 -9.59 -14.37 47.36
CA GLY A 35 -8.22 -14.62 47.85
C GLY A 35 -7.08 -13.89 47.11
N PRO A 36 -6.19 -13.14 47.81
CA PRO A 36 -5.02 -12.52 47.21
C PRO A 36 -3.85 -13.51 47.17
N GLU A 37 -3.36 -13.85 45.98
CA GLU A 37 -2.13 -14.65 45.87
C GLU A 37 -0.96 -13.77 45.42
N ASP A 38 -0.11 -13.45 46.40
CA ASP A 38 1.29 -13.09 46.19
C ASP A 38 1.99 -14.24 45.44
N CYS A 39 2.38 -14.01 44.19
CA CYS A 39 3.19 -14.96 43.44
C CYS A 39 4.63 -14.44 43.31
N SER A 40 5.45 -14.84 44.28
CA SER A 40 6.91 -14.92 44.15
C SER A 40 7.26 -15.91 43.03
N VAL A 41 7.68 -15.42 41.88
CA VAL A 41 8.16 -16.28 40.79
C VAL A 41 9.68 -16.42 40.87
N SER A 42 10.12 -17.64 41.21
CA SER A 42 11.50 -18.11 41.17
C SER A 42 12.04 -18.20 39.73
N LEU A 43 13.32 -17.86 39.57
CA LEU A 43 14.06 -17.79 38.29
C LEU A 43 14.10 -19.14 37.54
N ALA A 44 13.69 -19.12 36.27
CA ALA A 44 14.03 -20.11 35.25
C ALA A 44 14.85 -19.47 34.11
N GLY A 45 15.64 -20.29 33.42
CA GLY A 45 16.82 -19.92 32.63
C GLY A 45 16.67 -18.88 31.51
N ALA A 46 17.81 -18.30 31.14
CA ALA A 46 17.99 -17.14 30.26
C ALA A 46 17.52 -17.28 28.79
N SER A 47 16.74 -18.31 28.43
CA SER A 47 16.35 -18.61 27.05
C SER A 47 14.90 -18.25 26.66
N ASP A 48 13.99 -17.97 27.59
CA ASP A 48 12.54 -17.90 27.26
C ASP A 48 11.93 -16.50 27.09
N PHE A 49 12.67 -15.41 27.34
CA PHE A 49 12.12 -14.05 27.26
C PHE A 49 11.88 -13.52 25.84
N THR A 50 12.07 -14.35 24.81
CA THR A 50 12.04 -13.92 23.40
C THR A 50 11.28 -14.87 22.47
N SER A 51 10.31 -15.62 23.00
CA SER A 51 9.27 -16.24 22.16
C SER A 51 8.50 -15.15 21.39
N ARG A 52 7.87 -15.50 20.26
CA ARG A 52 7.34 -14.48 19.32
C ARG A 52 6.14 -13.79 19.92
N GLU A 53 5.23 -14.59 20.44
CA GLU A 53 3.99 -14.16 21.09
C GLU A 53 4.27 -13.31 22.34
N ASN A 54 5.21 -13.71 23.21
CA ASN A 54 5.52 -12.94 24.41
C ASN A 54 6.15 -11.57 24.08
N TYR A 55 7.00 -11.49 23.07
CA TYR A 55 7.61 -10.22 22.68
C TYR A 55 6.57 -9.23 22.12
N ASP A 56 5.64 -9.73 21.30
CA ASP A 56 4.59 -8.91 20.70
C ASP A 56 3.60 -8.40 21.76
N GLN A 57 3.26 -9.23 22.76
CA GLN A 57 2.46 -8.81 23.91
C GLN A 57 3.15 -7.73 24.74
N LEU A 58 4.45 -7.88 25.00
CA LEU A 58 5.22 -6.89 25.75
C LEU A 58 5.30 -5.56 24.99
N CYS A 59 5.45 -5.59 23.67
CA CYS A 59 5.41 -4.38 22.82
C CYS A 59 4.08 -3.63 22.91
N ALA A 60 2.96 -4.33 23.15
CA ALA A 60 1.65 -3.69 23.29
C ALA A 60 1.46 -2.95 24.63
N LEU A 61 2.26 -3.29 25.65
CA LEU A 61 2.22 -2.70 26.99
C LEU A 61 3.18 -1.51 27.15
N VAL A 62 3.87 -1.14 26.08
CA VAL A 62 4.88 -0.08 26.07
C VAL A 62 4.24 1.31 25.97
N ASN A 63 4.84 2.29 26.63
CA ASN A 63 4.45 3.69 26.55
C ASN A 63 4.66 4.27 25.14
N GLU A 64 3.81 5.22 24.75
CA GLU A 64 3.85 5.88 23.43
C GLU A 64 5.16 6.64 23.15
N ILE A 65 5.89 7.05 24.19
CA ILE A 65 7.18 7.73 24.05
C ILE A 65 8.33 6.81 23.63
N ALA A 66 8.12 5.49 23.64
CA ALA A 66 9.17 4.50 23.41
C ALA A 66 9.47 4.32 21.91
N SER A 67 9.98 5.38 21.30
CA SER A 67 10.43 5.40 19.91
C SER A 67 11.89 5.90 19.87
N PRO A 68 12.82 5.19 19.21
CA PRO A 68 12.64 3.93 18.48
C PRO A 68 12.61 2.70 19.40
N LEU A 69 11.67 1.78 19.15
CA LEU A 69 11.56 0.47 19.82
C LEU A 69 12.39 -0.59 19.08
N ALA A 70 13.13 -1.40 19.82
CA ALA A 70 13.92 -2.48 19.25
C ALA A 70 13.04 -3.54 18.57
N SER A 71 13.42 -3.97 17.37
CA SER A 71 12.85 -5.19 16.76
C SER A 71 13.29 -6.43 17.54
N ARG A 72 12.51 -7.52 17.50
CA ARG A 72 12.82 -8.77 18.23
C ARG A 72 14.25 -9.27 17.99
N LYS A 73 14.75 -9.19 16.74
CA LYS A 73 16.11 -9.62 16.39
C LYS A 73 17.17 -8.73 17.06
N LEU A 74 16.94 -7.42 17.07
CA LEU A 74 17.83 -6.44 17.68
C LEU A 74 17.79 -6.55 19.20
N ALA A 75 16.61 -6.72 19.80
CA ALA A 75 16.43 -6.91 21.24
C ALA A 75 17.20 -8.14 21.77
N LYS A 76 17.18 -9.27 21.05
CA LYS A 76 18.01 -10.45 21.41
C LYS A 76 19.51 -10.11 21.49
N LYS A 77 20.01 -9.27 20.58
CA LYS A 77 21.42 -8.84 20.59
C LYS A 77 21.69 -7.85 21.73
N LEU A 78 20.78 -6.92 21.99
CA LEU A 78 20.87 -5.99 23.12
C LEU A 78 20.88 -6.72 24.46
N TYR A 79 20.02 -7.72 24.67
CA TYR A 79 20.03 -8.51 25.91
C TYR A 79 21.34 -9.30 26.08
N LYS A 80 21.91 -9.86 25.00
CA LYS A 80 23.24 -10.48 25.04
C LYS A 80 24.34 -9.48 25.39
N LEU A 81 24.27 -8.28 24.83
CA LEU A 81 25.23 -7.21 25.08
C LEU A 81 25.14 -6.67 26.51
N LEU A 82 23.93 -6.51 27.06
CA LEU A 82 23.69 -6.14 28.46
C LEU A 82 24.29 -7.17 29.43
N ARG A 83 24.17 -8.46 29.11
CA ARG A 83 24.75 -9.54 29.91
C ARG A 83 26.27 -9.47 29.93
N LYS A 84 26.90 -9.40 28.75
CA LYS A 84 28.36 -9.26 28.63
C LYS A 84 28.86 -8.00 29.35
N SER A 85 28.23 -6.85 29.12
CA SER A 85 28.67 -5.60 29.75
C SER A 85 28.54 -5.63 31.27
N SER A 86 27.57 -6.37 31.83
CA SER A 86 27.41 -6.52 33.27
C SER A 86 28.55 -7.31 33.94
N GLU A 87 29.17 -8.25 33.23
CA GLU A 87 30.26 -9.10 33.74
C GLU A 87 31.56 -8.30 33.98
N HIS A 88 31.78 -7.22 33.21
CA HIS A 88 32.95 -6.34 33.34
C HIS A 88 32.81 -5.24 34.42
N GLY A 89 31.67 -5.21 35.13
CA GLY A 89 31.48 -4.38 36.31
C GLY A 89 30.78 -3.03 36.07
N LYS A 90 30.60 -2.29 37.18
CA LYS A 90 29.73 -1.10 37.26
C LYS A 90 30.20 0.11 36.44
N ASN A 91 31.47 0.13 36.03
CA ASN A 91 32.03 1.22 35.24
C ASN A 91 31.62 1.12 33.76
N TYR A 92 31.39 -0.10 33.26
CA TYR A 92 31.04 -0.35 31.87
C TYR A 92 29.53 -0.53 31.65
N CYS A 93 28.83 -1.06 32.65
CA CYS A 93 27.37 -1.16 32.67
C CYS A 93 26.79 -0.30 33.79
N ILE A 94 26.43 0.95 33.45
CA ILE A 94 25.89 1.92 34.40
C ILE A 94 24.37 1.84 34.34
N TYR A 95 23.73 1.35 35.39
CA TYR A 95 22.28 1.18 35.43
C TYR A 95 21.62 2.06 36.49
N GLY A 96 20.38 2.46 36.22
CA GLY A 96 19.56 3.30 37.11
C GLY A 96 19.61 4.78 36.76
N ILE A 97 18.50 5.48 37.00
CA ILE A 97 18.26 6.85 36.52
C ILE A 97 19.30 7.83 37.07
N THR A 98 19.53 7.81 38.39
CA THR A 98 20.45 8.72 39.07
C THR A 98 21.91 8.48 38.68
N ALA A 99 22.29 7.21 38.49
CA ALA A 99 23.64 6.83 38.08
C ALA A 99 23.91 7.22 36.62
N VAL A 100 22.97 6.91 35.72
CA VAL A 100 23.05 7.29 34.31
C VAL A 100 23.08 8.82 34.16
N GLN A 101 22.24 9.56 34.88
CA GLN A 101 22.29 11.03 34.87
C GLN A 101 23.65 11.58 35.32
N LYS A 102 24.26 11.02 36.38
CA LYS A 102 25.60 11.41 36.84
C LYS A 102 26.66 11.10 35.77
N ALA A 103 26.59 9.93 35.14
CA ALA A 103 27.50 9.54 34.08
C ALA A 103 27.38 10.46 32.86
N LEU A 104 26.15 10.75 32.43
CA LEU A 104 25.87 11.71 31.37
C LEU A 104 26.45 13.09 31.70
N LYS A 105 26.25 13.60 32.93
CA LYS A 105 26.81 14.89 33.36
C LYS A 105 28.34 14.92 33.34
N ARG A 106 28.99 13.79 33.62
CA ARG A 106 30.46 13.63 33.57
C ARG A 106 31.00 13.45 32.14
N GLY A 107 30.15 13.42 31.12
CA GLY A 107 30.55 13.28 29.72
C GLY A 107 30.81 11.84 29.29
N ALA A 108 30.31 10.84 30.02
CA ALA A 108 30.40 9.45 29.56
C ALA A 108 29.62 9.27 28.25
N THR A 109 30.26 8.62 27.28
CA THR A 109 29.68 8.29 25.97
C THR A 109 29.40 6.79 25.88
N GLY A 110 28.34 6.42 25.14
CA GLY A 110 27.93 5.03 25.03
C GLY A 110 26.55 4.87 24.40
N LEU A 111 26.03 3.64 24.48
CA LEU A 111 24.67 3.28 24.04
C LEU A 111 23.71 3.33 25.23
N CYS A 112 22.65 4.13 25.14
CA CYS A 112 21.62 4.21 26.16
C CYS A 112 20.45 3.26 25.84
N VAL A 113 20.15 2.33 26.74
CA VAL A 113 19.03 1.38 26.61
C VAL A 113 17.98 1.72 27.66
N LEU A 114 16.75 1.93 27.22
CA LEU A 114 15.63 2.38 28.04
C LEU A 114 14.52 1.32 28.03
N ALA A 115 13.80 1.17 29.13
CA ALA A 115 12.60 0.33 29.18
C ALA A 115 11.35 1.11 28.72
N GLY A 116 10.43 0.42 28.06
CA GLY A 116 9.18 0.96 27.53
C GLY A 116 7.97 0.86 28.47
N ASP A 117 7.99 -0.06 29.44
CA ASP A 117 6.89 -0.39 30.38
C ASP A 117 7.01 0.32 31.76
N VAL A 118 7.57 1.54 31.74
CA VAL A 118 7.85 2.30 32.97
C VAL A 118 6.70 3.25 33.28
N SER A 119 6.11 3.10 34.46
CA SER A 119 5.14 4.06 35.01
C SER A 119 5.66 4.56 36.35
N PRO A 120 5.70 5.89 36.61
CA PRO A 120 5.24 6.98 35.74
C PRO A 120 6.26 7.39 34.65
N ILE A 121 5.76 7.92 33.52
CA ILE A 121 6.55 8.33 32.35
C ILE A 121 7.52 9.49 32.68
N ASP A 122 7.10 10.41 33.56
CA ASP A 122 7.85 11.61 33.93
C ASP A 122 9.24 11.31 34.53
N THR A 123 9.43 10.09 35.03
CA THR A 123 10.66 9.68 35.70
C THR A 123 11.88 9.68 34.76
N TYR A 124 11.68 9.45 33.45
CA TYR A 124 12.79 9.23 32.51
C TYR A 124 12.60 9.86 31.12
N CYS A 125 11.48 10.54 30.87
CA CYS A 125 11.15 11.16 29.59
C CYS A 125 12.17 12.21 29.11
N HIS A 126 12.94 12.82 30.03
CA HIS A 126 14.00 13.77 29.70
C HIS A 126 15.30 13.12 29.21
N ILE A 127 15.52 11.82 29.47
CA ILE A 127 16.79 11.15 29.16
C ILE A 127 17.06 11.08 27.65
N PRO A 128 16.10 10.67 26.78
CA PRO A 128 16.30 10.68 25.33
C PRO A 128 16.73 12.04 24.78
N ALA A 129 16.09 13.13 25.25
CA ALA A 129 16.46 14.49 24.83
C ALA A 129 17.89 14.86 25.23
N VAL A 130 18.36 14.41 26.39
CA VAL A 130 19.76 14.59 26.81
C VAL A 130 20.70 13.76 25.93
N CYS A 131 20.33 12.54 25.56
CA CYS A 131 21.12 11.71 24.64
C CYS A 131 21.25 12.37 23.27
N GLU A 132 20.16 12.91 22.71
CA GLU A 132 20.16 13.63 21.43
C GLU A 132 21.05 14.87 21.46
N SER A 133 20.99 15.68 22.53
CA SER A 133 21.82 16.88 22.66
C SER A 133 23.33 16.59 22.70
N LYS A 134 23.70 15.35 23.06
CA LYS A 134 25.09 14.87 23.13
C LYS A 134 25.49 13.99 21.95
N GLY A 135 24.61 13.80 20.97
CA GLY A 135 24.86 12.92 19.83
C GLY A 135 24.99 11.44 20.19
N MET A 136 24.41 11.01 21.32
CA MET A 136 24.47 9.61 21.75
C MET A 136 23.25 8.83 21.26
N SER A 137 23.48 7.61 20.80
CA SER A 137 22.41 6.72 20.39
C SER A 137 21.64 6.14 21.58
N TYR A 138 20.32 6.04 21.46
CA TYR A 138 19.46 5.42 22.45
C TYR A 138 18.45 4.47 21.81
N ILE A 139 17.95 3.50 22.58
CA ILE A 139 16.92 2.57 22.11
C ILE A 139 16.03 2.09 23.24
N TYR A 140 14.76 1.84 22.91
CA TYR A 140 13.80 1.25 23.84
C TYR A 140 13.74 -0.27 23.70
N LEU A 141 13.71 -0.95 24.84
CA LEU A 141 13.32 -2.35 25.00
C LEU A 141 11.95 -2.41 25.68
N PRO A 142 11.13 -3.43 25.41
CA PRO A 142 9.74 -3.41 25.86
C PRO A 142 9.59 -3.56 27.37
N SER A 143 10.43 -4.36 28.05
CA SER A 143 10.29 -4.62 29.49
C SER A 143 11.52 -4.33 30.36
N LYS A 144 11.30 -3.62 31.47
CA LYS A 144 12.25 -3.35 32.56
C LYS A 144 12.65 -4.61 33.35
N ASN A 145 11.76 -5.61 33.43
CA ASN A 145 12.03 -6.85 34.15
C ASN A 145 13.06 -7.69 33.40
N HIS A 146 12.87 -7.85 32.08
CA HIS A 146 13.85 -8.55 31.23
C HIS A 146 15.19 -7.82 31.14
N MET A 147 15.19 -6.49 31.18
CA MET A 147 16.43 -5.72 31.29
C MET A 147 17.17 -5.99 32.59
N GLY A 148 16.47 -6.01 33.73
CA GLY A 148 17.06 -6.36 35.03
C GLY A 148 17.65 -7.77 35.04
N ALA A 149 16.89 -8.75 34.54
CA ALA A 149 17.33 -10.13 34.41
C ALA A 149 18.58 -10.27 33.53
N ALA A 150 18.67 -9.54 32.40
CA ALA A 150 19.82 -9.58 31.50
C ALA A 150 21.12 -9.08 32.16
N ILE A 151 21.03 -8.16 33.12
CA ILE A 151 22.17 -7.60 33.88
C ILE A 151 22.51 -8.48 35.11
N GLY A 152 21.72 -9.52 35.39
CA GLY A 152 21.86 -10.35 36.58
C GLY A 152 21.32 -9.68 37.86
N LYS A 153 20.29 -8.83 37.74
CA LYS A 153 19.58 -8.23 38.89
C LYS A 153 18.16 -8.79 38.99
N ASN A 154 17.75 -9.12 40.22
CA ASN A 154 16.39 -9.52 40.54
C ASN A 154 15.40 -8.34 40.62
N GLN A 155 15.90 -7.11 40.49
CA GLN A 155 15.07 -5.90 40.51
C GLN A 155 14.90 -5.33 39.09
N PRO A 156 13.75 -4.71 38.79
CA PRO A 156 13.51 -4.07 37.49
C PRO A 156 14.50 -2.93 37.24
N VAL A 157 15.08 -2.89 36.04
CA VAL A 157 16.01 -1.82 35.64
C VAL A 157 15.41 -1.02 34.50
N MET A 158 15.22 0.28 34.73
CA MET A 158 14.56 1.18 33.77
C MET A 158 15.49 1.72 32.70
N ILE A 159 16.75 2.02 33.05
CA ILE A 159 17.72 2.67 32.15
C ILE A 159 19.09 2.06 32.38
N VAL A 160 19.80 1.81 31.29
CA VAL A 160 21.19 1.34 31.28
C VAL A 160 21.99 2.15 30.28
N LEU A 161 23.15 2.64 30.69
CA LEU A 161 24.16 3.20 29.80
C LEU A 161 25.30 2.19 29.68
N ILE A 162 25.60 1.81 28.45
CA ILE A 162 26.62 0.83 28.12
C ILE A 162 27.81 1.54 27.51
N VAL A 163 28.94 1.46 28.20
CA VAL A 163 30.23 2.03 27.77
C VAL A 163 31.00 0.96 26.98
N VAL A 164 31.81 1.39 26.01
CA VAL A 164 32.58 0.48 25.15
C VAL A 164 33.67 -0.24 25.96
N HIS A 165 33.86 -1.54 25.70
CA HIS A 165 34.94 -2.37 26.22
C HIS A 165 35.47 -3.30 25.11
N GLU A 166 36.71 -3.77 25.24
CA GLU A 166 37.37 -4.61 24.22
C GLU A 166 36.66 -5.96 24.03
N ASP A 167 36.24 -6.61 25.12
CA ASP A 167 35.67 -7.98 25.11
C ASP A 167 34.34 -8.15 24.36
N TYR A 168 33.60 -7.06 24.14
CA TYR A 168 32.32 -7.08 23.43
C TYR A 168 32.21 -6.00 22.35
N LYS A 169 33.35 -5.46 21.92
CA LYS A 169 33.43 -4.37 20.94
C LYS A 169 32.68 -4.70 19.65
N ASP A 170 32.90 -5.87 19.07
CA ASP A 170 32.22 -6.28 17.83
C ASP A 170 30.70 -6.29 17.94
N LEU A 171 30.17 -6.76 19.08
CA LEU A 171 28.72 -6.78 19.34
C LEU A 171 28.19 -5.37 19.62
N TYR A 172 28.99 -4.53 20.27
CA TYR A 172 28.66 -3.12 20.50
C TYR A 172 28.57 -2.35 19.20
N ASP A 173 29.59 -2.42 18.35
CA ASP A 173 29.62 -1.69 17.09
C ASP A 173 28.45 -2.13 16.18
N GLU A 174 28.19 -3.44 16.08
CA GLU A 174 27.08 -3.98 15.28
C GLU A 174 25.68 -3.54 15.78
N THR A 175 25.52 -3.39 17.10
CA THR A 175 24.25 -2.92 17.67
C THR A 175 24.13 -1.40 17.58
N TYR A 176 25.21 -0.67 17.86
CA TYR A 176 25.28 0.78 17.79
C TYR A 176 24.92 1.28 16.39
N GLU A 177 25.52 0.73 15.34
CA GLU A 177 25.23 1.09 13.95
C GLU A 177 23.74 0.90 13.59
N ARG A 178 23.15 -0.23 13.98
CA ARG A 178 21.72 -0.49 13.73
C ARG A 178 20.82 0.49 14.47
N VAL A 179 21.16 0.84 15.71
CA VAL A 179 20.40 1.83 16.48
C VAL A 179 20.52 3.21 15.83
N SER A 180 21.73 3.63 15.45
CA SER A 180 21.94 4.91 14.75
C SER A 180 21.16 4.99 13.44
N GLN A 181 21.09 3.91 12.66
CA GLN A 181 20.27 3.83 11.45
C GLN A 181 18.77 4.00 11.74
N LEU A 182 18.25 3.38 12.82
CA LEU A 182 16.85 3.52 13.20
C LEU A 182 16.50 4.96 13.61
N ILE A 183 17.40 5.61 14.36
CA ILE A 183 17.25 7.02 14.75
C ILE A 183 17.26 7.89 13.50
N GLN A 184 18.24 7.72 12.61
CA GLN A 184 18.35 8.49 11.38
C GLN A 184 17.08 8.36 10.52
N SER A 185 16.56 7.15 10.33
CA SER A 185 15.31 6.94 9.57
C SER A 185 14.09 7.64 10.17
N SER A 186 14.08 7.85 11.49
CA SER A 186 13.00 8.56 12.19
C SER A 186 13.15 10.07 12.03
N VAL A 187 14.38 10.57 12.08
CA VAL A 187 14.72 11.96 11.79
C VAL A 187 14.39 12.31 10.34
N ASP A 188 14.71 11.44 9.38
CA ASP A 188 14.41 11.64 7.96
C ASP A 188 12.89 11.73 7.70
N LYS A 189 12.09 10.88 8.37
CA LYS A 189 10.62 10.96 8.31
C LYS A 189 10.08 12.28 8.85
N LEU A 190 10.66 12.77 9.94
CA LEU A 190 10.28 14.05 10.54
C LEU A 190 10.71 15.23 9.65
N ALA A 191 11.90 15.17 9.07
CA ALA A 191 12.37 16.15 8.09
C ALA A 191 11.47 16.15 6.85
N ALA A 192 11.05 14.97 6.35
CA ALA A 192 10.11 14.84 5.24
C ALA A 192 8.72 15.43 5.58
N PHE A 193 8.26 15.27 6.83
CA PHE A 193 7.02 15.88 7.31
C PHE A 193 7.14 17.41 7.40
N GLN A 194 8.27 17.93 7.89
CA GLN A 194 8.53 19.37 7.96
C GLN A 194 8.73 19.99 6.56
N ALA A 195 9.27 19.23 5.62
CA ALA A 195 9.42 19.62 4.22
C ALA A 195 8.12 19.53 3.40
N MET A 196 7.00 19.08 3.99
CA MET A 196 5.73 19.05 3.26
C MET A 196 5.25 20.46 2.88
N PRO A 197 4.71 20.65 1.67
CA PRO A 197 4.05 21.89 1.30
C PRO A 197 2.90 22.20 2.27
N LYS A 198 2.80 23.46 2.72
CA LYS A 198 1.73 23.91 3.64
C LYS A 198 0.31 23.53 3.15
N GLN A 199 0.09 23.49 1.83
CA GLN A 199 -1.17 23.06 1.23
C GLN A 199 -1.51 21.58 1.48
N CYS A 200 -0.50 20.69 1.51
CA CYS A 200 -0.71 19.27 1.79
C CYS A 200 -1.13 19.05 3.25
N ILE A 201 -0.47 19.75 4.18
CA ILE A 201 -0.79 19.72 5.62
C ILE A 201 -2.22 20.25 5.83
N ARG A 202 -2.58 21.34 5.14
CA ARG A 202 -3.94 21.92 5.17
C ARG A 202 -5.00 20.90 4.77
N ARG A 203 -4.82 20.23 3.62
CA ARG A 203 -5.77 19.23 3.11
C ARG A 203 -5.86 18.00 4.03
N LEU A 204 -4.75 17.59 4.64
CA LEU A 204 -4.75 16.50 5.63
C LEU A 204 -5.57 16.89 6.86
N TYR A 205 -5.40 18.11 7.35
CA TYR A 205 -6.16 18.65 8.47
C TYR A 205 -7.67 18.67 8.17
N THR A 206 -8.08 19.10 6.97
CA THR A 206 -9.50 19.05 6.55
C THR A 206 -10.05 17.62 6.58
N ARG A 207 -9.30 16.64 6.06
CA ARG A 207 -9.71 15.23 6.07
C ARG A 207 -9.86 14.67 7.47
N ILE A 208 -8.94 15.00 8.38
CA ILE A 208 -9.04 14.61 9.79
C ILE A 208 -10.32 15.19 10.40
N ASN A 209 -10.60 16.47 10.15
CA ASN A 209 -11.81 17.11 10.67
C ASN A 209 -13.11 16.58 10.03
N TYR A 210 -13.08 16.07 8.80
CA TYR A 210 -14.22 15.30 8.26
C TYR A 210 -14.46 14.02 9.07
N ILE A 211 -13.40 13.28 9.44
CA ILE A 211 -13.52 12.04 10.21
C ILE A 211 -14.02 12.34 11.62
N LEU A 212 -13.56 13.44 12.21
CA LEU A 212 -13.99 13.92 13.52
C LEU A 212 -15.39 14.56 13.50
N GLY A 213 -16.06 14.66 12.34
CA GLY A 213 -17.38 15.30 12.21
C GLY A 213 -17.39 16.81 12.46
N ARG A 214 -16.22 17.46 12.46
CA ARG A 214 -16.07 18.90 12.72
C ARG A 214 -16.26 19.77 11.47
N ILE A 215 -16.13 19.19 10.29
CA ILE A 215 -16.34 19.85 9.00
C ILE A 215 -17.34 19.03 8.19
N GLU A 216 -18.35 19.69 7.63
CA GLU A 216 -19.25 19.10 6.64
C GLU A 216 -18.55 18.97 5.29
N ARG A 217 -18.73 17.82 4.62
CA ARG A 217 -18.16 17.59 3.30
C ARG A 217 -18.96 18.34 2.25
N THR A 218 -18.31 19.19 1.46
CA THR A 218 -18.97 19.74 0.27
C THR A 218 -19.31 18.62 -0.71
N GLU A 219 -20.60 18.51 -1.03
CA GLU A 219 -21.08 17.62 -2.08
C GLU A 219 -20.97 18.27 -3.46
N LEU A 220 -20.48 17.49 -4.43
CA LEU A 220 -20.55 17.86 -5.83
C LEU A 220 -22.00 17.71 -6.33
N ASP A 221 -22.39 18.56 -7.27
CA ASP A 221 -23.67 18.47 -7.97
C ASP A 221 -23.82 17.15 -8.73
N LEU A 222 -25.06 16.69 -8.87
CA LEU A 222 -25.37 15.41 -9.51
C LEU A 222 -24.84 15.33 -10.96
N ARG A 223 -24.91 16.43 -11.71
CA ARG A 223 -24.37 16.51 -13.07
C ARG A 223 -22.87 16.24 -13.11
N THR A 224 -22.11 16.83 -12.19
CA THR A 224 -20.67 16.61 -12.06
C THR A 224 -20.35 15.19 -11.60
N LYS A 225 -21.09 14.65 -10.61
CA LYS A 225 -20.97 13.25 -10.17
C LYS A 225 -21.19 12.27 -11.32
N ASN A 226 -22.27 12.45 -12.08
CA ASN A 226 -22.59 11.63 -13.25
C ASN A 226 -21.52 11.74 -14.34
N SER A 227 -20.99 12.94 -14.59
CA SER A 227 -19.93 13.13 -15.59
C SER A 227 -18.64 12.38 -15.21
N LEU A 228 -18.23 12.45 -13.93
CA LEU A 228 -17.09 11.69 -13.41
C LEU A 228 -17.31 10.18 -13.53
N TYR A 229 -18.52 9.71 -13.25
CA TYR A 229 -18.89 8.30 -13.37
C TYR A 229 -18.85 7.85 -14.84
N ASN A 230 -19.50 8.58 -15.74
CA ASN A 230 -19.59 8.23 -17.17
C ASN A 230 -18.21 8.10 -17.83
N PHE A 231 -17.28 9.01 -17.53
CA PHE A 231 -15.94 8.94 -18.10
C PHE A 231 -15.16 7.72 -17.59
N GLN A 232 -15.27 7.43 -16.29
CA GLN A 232 -14.64 6.26 -15.70
C GLN A 232 -15.24 4.96 -16.26
N ALA A 233 -16.58 4.88 -16.31
CA ALA A 233 -17.30 3.74 -16.85
C ALA A 233 -16.95 3.49 -18.34
N PHE A 234 -16.87 4.54 -19.15
CA PHE A 234 -16.46 4.42 -20.55
C PHE A 234 -15.06 3.80 -20.69
N LYS A 235 -14.11 4.25 -19.87
CA LYS A 235 -12.77 3.68 -19.87
C LYS A 235 -12.78 2.21 -19.46
N ASP A 236 -13.41 1.91 -18.33
CA ASP A 236 -13.43 0.54 -17.79
C ASP A 236 -14.09 -0.43 -18.79
N CYS A 237 -15.18 -0.01 -19.45
CA CYS A 237 -15.81 -0.77 -20.53
C CYS A 237 -14.89 -0.96 -21.76
N THR A 238 -14.10 0.05 -22.12
CA THR A 238 -13.19 -0.02 -23.27
C THR A 238 -12.01 -0.96 -23.01
N GLU A 239 -11.43 -0.91 -21.81
CA GLU A 239 -10.36 -1.84 -21.39
C GLU A 239 -10.89 -3.27 -21.27
N TRP A 240 -12.08 -3.45 -20.72
CA TRP A 240 -12.74 -4.76 -20.65
C TRP A 240 -13.01 -5.34 -22.04
N LEU A 241 -13.60 -4.55 -22.94
CA LEU A 241 -13.89 -4.99 -24.31
C LEU A 241 -12.61 -5.31 -25.09
N HIS A 242 -11.56 -4.50 -24.93
CA HIS A 242 -10.25 -4.79 -25.50
C HIS A 242 -9.74 -6.15 -25.03
N GLY A 243 -9.77 -6.42 -23.72
CA GLY A 243 -9.34 -7.71 -23.16
C GLY A 243 -10.15 -8.89 -23.71
N ALA A 244 -11.47 -8.74 -23.81
CA ALA A 244 -12.35 -9.78 -24.36
C ALA A 244 -12.08 -10.06 -25.86
N ILE A 245 -11.83 -9.02 -26.66
CA ILE A 245 -11.48 -9.19 -28.09
C ILE A 245 -10.09 -9.84 -28.23
N ASP A 246 -9.13 -9.47 -27.40
CA ASP A 246 -7.78 -10.03 -27.43
C ASP A 246 -7.76 -11.51 -27.01
N GLU A 247 -8.50 -11.86 -25.96
CA GLU A 247 -8.71 -13.24 -25.54
C GLU A 247 -9.41 -14.07 -26.64
N PHE A 248 -10.46 -13.52 -27.25
CA PHE A 248 -11.14 -14.15 -28.39
C PHE A 248 -10.21 -14.38 -29.59
N ASN A 249 -9.21 -13.53 -29.80
CA ASN A 249 -8.25 -13.65 -30.89
C ASN A 249 -7.04 -14.55 -30.57
N CYS A 250 -6.85 -14.97 -29.31
CA CYS A 250 -5.76 -15.85 -28.91
C CYS A 250 -6.09 -17.34 -29.10
N VAL A 251 -6.66 -17.70 -30.25
CA VAL A 251 -6.97 -19.10 -30.61
C VAL A 251 -5.82 -19.76 -31.37
N GLU A 252 -4.59 -19.61 -30.87
CA GLU A 252 -3.42 -20.24 -31.50
C GLU A 252 -3.51 -21.77 -31.47
N ASP A 253 -4.16 -22.34 -30.46
CA ASP A 253 -4.32 -23.79 -30.29
C ASP A 253 -5.30 -24.43 -31.29
N GLU A 254 -6.44 -23.81 -31.61
CA GLU A 254 -7.40 -24.40 -32.58
C GLU A 254 -6.89 -24.27 -34.02
N GLU A 255 -6.23 -23.16 -34.36
CA GLU A 255 -5.56 -23.02 -35.65
C GLU A 255 -4.44 -24.06 -35.82
N ALA A 256 -3.68 -24.35 -34.76
CA ALA A 256 -2.67 -25.39 -34.76
C ALA A 256 -3.27 -26.80 -34.93
N LYS A 257 -4.37 -27.11 -34.24
CA LYS A 257 -5.10 -28.38 -34.39
C LYS A 257 -5.65 -28.54 -35.81
N MET A 258 -6.25 -27.51 -36.40
CA MET A 258 -6.74 -27.54 -37.77
C MET A 258 -5.60 -27.73 -38.79
N ALA A 259 -4.44 -27.11 -38.56
CA ALA A 259 -3.26 -27.33 -39.39
C ALA A 259 -2.72 -28.76 -39.26
N GLN A 260 -2.64 -29.31 -38.05
CA GLN A 260 -2.23 -30.70 -37.81
C GLN A 260 -3.18 -31.70 -38.48
N LEU A 261 -4.49 -31.44 -38.44
CA LEU A 261 -5.49 -32.24 -39.13
C LEU A 261 -5.27 -32.22 -40.64
N ALA A 262 -4.99 -31.05 -41.21
CA ALA A 262 -4.69 -30.90 -42.64
C ALA A 262 -3.40 -31.65 -43.05
N ASP A 263 -2.39 -31.69 -42.19
CA ASP A 263 -1.16 -32.44 -42.44
C ASP A 263 -1.39 -33.95 -42.37
N ALA A 264 -2.19 -34.42 -41.41
CA ALA A 264 -2.57 -35.82 -41.29
C ALA A 264 -3.40 -36.31 -42.48
N THR A 265 -4.35 -35.51 -42.98
CA THR A 265 -5.14 -35.85 -44.17
C THR A 265 -4.29 -35.88 -45.44
N LEU A 266 -3.29 -34.99 -45.54
CA LEU A 266 -2.33 -35.03 -46.64
C LEU A 266 -1.42 -36.28 -46.58
N GLN A 267 -1.00 -36.70 -45.38
CA GLN A 267 -0.26 -37.95 -45.21
C GLN A 267 -1.10 -39.18 -45.56
N MET A 268 -2.40 -39.16 -45.28
CA MET A 268 -3.33 -40.20 -45.70
C MET A 268 -3.43 -40.25 -47.23
N ALA A 269 -3.58 -39.11 -47.89
CA ALA A 269 -3.61 -39.01 -49.35
C ALA A 269 -2.32 -39.56 -49.99
N ALA A 270 -1.15 -39.26 -49.41
CA ALA A 270 0.14 -39.77 -49.90
C ALA A 270 0.30 -41.29 -49.78
N LYS A 271 -0.42 -41.94 -48.85
CA LYS A 271 -0.43 -43.40 -48.67
C LYS A 271 -1.53 -44.09 -49.48
N ALA A 272 -2.49 -43.32 -50.02
CA ALA A 272 -3.58 -43.85 -50.82
C ALA A 272 -3.07 -44.31 -52.19
N ILE A 273 -3.87 -45.14 -52.86
CA ILE A 273 -3.55 -45.64 -54.20
C ILE A 273 -3.51 -44.44 -55.16
N PRO A 274 -2.43 -44.25 -55.95
CA PRO A 274 -2.34 -43.17 -56.92
C PRO A 274 -3.51 -43.20 -57.89
N GLY A 275 -4.17 -42.05 -58.08
CA GLY A 275 -5.34 -41.91 -58.97
C GLY A 275 -6.67 -42.37 -58.39
N SER A 276 -6.74 -42.68 -57.09
CA SER A 276 -8.03 -42.95 -56.41
C SER A 276 -8.78 -41.65 -56.08
N GLU A 277 -10.11 -41.69 -56.15
CA GLU A 277 -10.99 -40.57 -55.72
C GLU A 277 -10.72 -40.16 -54.27
N LEU A 278 -10.36 -41.12 -53.41
CA LEU A 278 -9.98 -40.86 -52.02
C LEU A 278 -8.74 -39.99 -51.90
N MET A 279 -7.73 -40.22 -52.75
CA MET A 279 -6.50 -39.41 -52.78
C MET A 279 -6.83 -37.96 -53.15
N GLU A 280 -7.65 -37.75 -54.19
CA GLU A 280 -8.04 -36.42 -54.66
C GLU A 280 -8.93 -35.68 -53.65
N CYS A 281 -9.92 -36.37 -53.06
CA CYS A 281 -10.78 -35.82 -52.01
C CYS A 281 -9.98 -35.44 -50.76
N ALA A 282 -9.09 -36.31 -50.29
CA ALA A 282 -8.27 -36.05 -49.10
C ALA A 282 -7.29 -34.89 -49.32
N ALA A 283 -6.69 -34.79 -50.52
CA ALA A 283 -5.82 -33.67 -50.88
C ALA A 283 -6.59 -32.34 -50.98
N SER A 284 -7.78 -32.35 -51.59
CA SER A 284 -8.66 -31.18 -51.67
C SER A 284 -9.14 -30.73 -50.27
N TYR A 285 -9.46 -31.68 -49.39
CA TYR A 285 -9.86 -31.39 -48.01
C TYR A 285 -8.71 -30.79 -47.19
N ALA A 286 -7.49 -31.32 -47.32
CA ALA A 286 -6.30 -30.76 -46.69
C ALA A 286 -6.03 -29.31 -47.17
N ALA A 287 -6.20 -29.04 -48.47
CA ALA A 287 -6.05 -27.70 -49.04
C ALA A 287 -7.11 -26.73 -48.50
N CYS A 288 -8.36 -27.17 -48.39
CA CYS A 288 -9.48 -26.41 -47.79
C CYS A 288 -9.16 -26.00 -46.34
N LEU A 289 -8.75 -26.95 -45.49
CA LEU A 289 -8.39 -26.68 -44.09
C LEU A 289 -7.21 -25.69 -43.97
N ARG A 290 -6.16 -25.83 -44.79
CA ARG A 290 -5.03 -24.89 -44.81
C ARG A 290 -5.45 -23.49 -45.26
N ALA A 291 -6.36 -23.38 -46.22
CA ALA A 291 -6.88 -22.09 -46.69
C ALA A 291 -7.65 -21.37 -45.57
N ILE A 292 -8.50 -22.08 -44.82
CA ILE A 292 -9.23 -21.52 -43.67
C ILE A 292 -8.25 -21.03 -42.59
N VAL A 293 -7.24 -21.85 -42.22
CA VAL A 293 -6.22 -21.46 -41.24
C VAL A 293 -5.45 -20.21 -41.70
N LYS A 294 -5.11 -20.10 -42.99
CA LYS A 294 -4.42 -18.93 -43.54
C LYS A 294 -5.25 -17.65 -43.41
N ILE A 295 -6.55 -17.72 -43.68
CA ILE A 295 -7.46 -16.57 -43.57
C ILE A 295 -7.66 -16.20 -42.11
N SER A 296 -7.83 -17.19 -41.22
CA SER A 296 -7.94 -16.96 -39.77
C SER A 296 -6.75 -16.15 -39.26
N LYS A 297 -5.51 -16.58 -39.57
CA LYS A 297 -4.28 -15.84 -39.24
C LYS A 297 -4.25 -14.43 -39.80
N SER A 298 -4.67 -14.26 -41.05
CA SER A 298 -4.73 -12.94 -41.70
C SER A 298 -5.71 -12.00 -41.01
N VAL A 299 -6.89 -12.50 -40.63
CA VAL A 299 -7.93 -11.73 -39.97
C VAL A 299 -7.52 -11.38 -38.53
N THR A 300 -6.93 -12.32 -37.80
CA THR A 300 -6.37 -12.08 -36.46
C THR A 300 -5.30 -10.99 -36.49
N ALA A 301 -4.40 -11.00 -37.49
CA ALA A 301 -3.42 -9.94 -37.68
C ALA A 301 -4.06 -8.58 -37.99
N GLN A 302 -5.08 -8.55 -38.87
CA GLN A 302 -5.85 -7.33 -39.17
C GLN A 302 -6.57 -6.78 -37.95
N ILE A 303 -7.21 -7.62 -37.13
CA ILE A 303 -7.90 -7.17 -35.91
C ILE A 303 -6.90 -6.59 -34.90
N ARG A 304 -5.74 -7.23 -34.71
CA ARG A 304 -4.69 -6.71 -33.83
C ARG A 304 -4.21 -5.32 -34.29
N GLN A 305 -3.97 -5.16 -35.59
CA GLN A 305 -3.48 -3.91 -36.16
C GLN A 305 -4.56 -2.81 -36.18
N ASP A 306 -5.73 -3.07 -36.75
CA ASP A 306 -6.73 -2.04 -37.08
C ASP A 306 -7.72 -1.77 -35.94
N VAL A 307 -7.86 -2.69 -34.99
CA VAL A 307 -8.83 -2.58 -33.88
C VAL A 307 -8.11 -2.46 -32.54
N LEU A 308 -7.37 -3.50 -32.11
CA LEU A 308 -6.82 -3.55 -30.75
C LEU A 308 -5.79 -2.44 -30.50
N SER A 309 -4.87 -2.22 -31.43
CA SER A 309 -3.84 -1.16 -31.30
C SER A 309 -4.45 0.24 -31.16
N HIS A 310 -5.53 0.51 -31.89
CA HIS A 310 -6.22 1.79 -31.87
C HIS A 310 -7.15 1.93 -30.66
N MET A 311 -7.82 0.86 -30.24
CA MET A 311 -8.64 0.83 -29.03
C MET A 311 -7.82 1.10 -27.77
N LEU A 312 -6.62 0.53 -27.65
CA LEU A 312 -5.74 0.73 -26.49
C LEU A 312 -5.28 2.18 -26.35
N ASN A 313 -5.08 2.87 -27.48
CA ASN A 313 -4.66 4.27 -27.49
C ASN A 313 -5.85 5.26 -27.44
N ASN A 314 -7.08 4.78 -27.63
CA ASN A 314 -8.26 5.63 -27.64
C ASN A 314 -8.52 6.27 -26.27
N GLY A 315 -8.53 7.60 -26.22
CA GLY A 315 -8.88 8.31 -25.00
C GLY A 315 -7.76 8.35 -23.95
N ARG A 316 -6.53 7.95 -24.28
CA ARG A 316 -5.43 7.87 -23.32
C ARG A 316 -5.03 9.25 -22.80
N GLU A 317 -4.86 10.22 -23.69
CA GLU A 317 -4.50 11.60 -23.33
C GLU A 317 -5.64 12.28 -22.56
N GLU A 318 -6.86 12.07 -23.04
CA GLU A 318 -8.09 12.57 -22.43
C GLU A 318 -8.29 11.98 -21.03
N TYR A 319 -7.96 10.70 -20.82
CA TYR A 319 -8.00 10.07 -19.50
C TYR A 319 -6.91 10.58 -18.55
N ILE A 320 -5.71 10.87 -19.05
CA ILE A 320 -4.66 11.51 -18.25
C ILE A 320 -5.12 12.90 -17.80
N ALA A 321 -5.68 13.69 -18.72
CA ALA A 321 -6.27 14.99 -18.42
C ALA A 321 -7.41 14.86 -17.39
N PHE A 322 -8.31 13.91 -17.59
CA PHE A 322 -9.40 13.60 -16.65
C PHE A 322 -8.89 13.26 -15.25
N LYS A 323 -7.88 12.39 -15.13
CA LYS A 323 -7.29 12.01 -13.84
C LYS A 323 -6.67 13.21 -13.14
N LYS A 324 -5.99 14.09 -13.89
CA LYS A 324 -5.41 15.33 -13.38
C LYS A 324 -6.49 16.27 -12.84
N VAL A 325 -7.52 16.54 -13.64
CA VAL A 325 -8.62 17.43 -13.25
C VAL A 325 -9.44 16.84 -12.10
N ARG A 326 -9.76 15.54 -12.12
CA ARG A 326 -10.45 14.86 -11.01
C ARG A 326 -9.68 14.98 -9.69
N LYS A 327 -8.34 14.88 -9.73
CA LYS A 327 -7.49 15.10 -8.56
C LYS A 327 -7.48 16.56 -8.14
N SER A 328 -7.38 17.48 -9.09
CA SER A 328 -7.37 18.93 -8.81
C SER A 328 -8.70 19.40 -8.21
N LEU A 329 -9.83 18.96 -8.76
CA LEU A 329 -11.17 19.23 -8.24
C LEU A 329 -11.34 18.72 -6.80
N LYS A 330 -10.93 17.47 -6.52
CA LYS A 330 -10.93 16.92 -5.15
C LYS A 330 -10.11 17.76 -4.18
N ASN A 331 -8.95 18.25 -4.64
CA ASN A 331 -8.10 19.11 -3.83
C ASN A 331 -8.73 20.50 -3.61
N ALA A 332 -9.34 21.08 -4.64
CA ALA A 332 -10.04 22.36 -4.56
C ALA A 332 -11.22 22.32 -3.58
N VAL A 333 -11.97 21.20 -3.54
CA VAL A 333 -13.02 20.97 -2.53
C VAL A 333 -12.45 21.01 -1.11
N LEU A 334 -11.36 20.27 -0.86
CA LEU A 334 -10.70 20.27 0.46
C LEU A 334 -10.20 21.66 0.85
N ASP A 335 -9.64 22.39 -0.12
CA ASP A 335 -9.11 23.73 0.08
C ASP A 335 -10.22 24.73 0.42
N MET A 336 -11.35 24.67 -0.28
CA MET A 336 -12.53 25.50 -0.02
C MET A 336 -13.15 25.18 1.35
N ASP A 337 -13.31 23.91 1.69
CA ASP A 337 -13.86 23.48 2.98
C ASP A 337 -12.94 23.86 4.15
N HIS A 338 -11.63 23.84 3.94
CA HIS A 338 -10.68 24.33 4.93
C HIS A 338 -10.86 25.82 5.23
N GLU A 339 -10.99 26.65 4.20
CA GLU A 339 -11.21 28.09 4.36
C GLU A 339 -12.58 28.38 4.99
N ARG A 340 -13.62 27.60 4.66
CA ARG A 340 -14.93 27.66 5.34
C ARG A 340 -14.83 27.30 6.82
N PHE A 341 -14.09 26.26 7.16
CA PHE A 341 -13.90 25.84 8.56
C PHE A 341 -13.13 26.86 9.37
N LYS A 342 -12.04 27.41 8.83
CA LYS A 342 -11.30 28.52 9.46
C LYS A 342 -12.25 29.67 9.80
N LEU A 343 -13.08 30.10 8.84
CA LEU A 343 -14.06 31.17 9.05
C LEU A 343 -15.04 30.86 10.19
N ALA A 344 -15.58 29.64 10.22
CA ALA A 344 -16.51 29.21 11.26
C ALA A 344 -15.87 29.21 12.67
N HIS A 345 -14.57 28.91 12.77
CA HIS A 345 -13.85 28.87 14.05
C HIS A 345 -13.21 30.21 14.47
N LEU A 346 -12.91 31.12 13.54
CA LEU A 346 -12.41 32.47 13.85
C LEU A 346 -13.51 33.44 14.32
N ALA A 347 -14.78 33.11 14.08
CA ALA A 347 -15.92 33.93 14.50
C ALA A 347 -16.01 34.13 16.03
N SER A 348 -15.27 33.38 16.86
CA SER A 348 -15.22 33.55 18.32
C SER A 348 -14.12 34.49 18.84
N THR A 349 -13.17 34.93 18.01
CA THR A 349 -12.06 35.81 18.43
C THR A 349 -11.71 36.78 17.31
N GLN A 350 -12.38 37.93 17.33
CA GLN A 350 -12.14 39.24 16.73
C GLN A 350 -11.10 39.40 15.57
N ALA A 351 -11.61 40.01 14.49
CA ALA A 351 -10.99 40.97 13.56
C ALA A 351 -9.81 40.53 12.66
N TYR A 352 -9.97 40.81 11.35
CA TYR A 352 -9.01 40.63 10.25
C TYR A 352 -8.96 39.23 9.61
N TYR A 353 -10.09 38.77 9.07
CA TYR A 353 -10.09 37.68 8.08
C TYR A 353 -10.36 38.27 6.69
N GLU A 354 -9.44 38.02 5.77
CA GLU A 354 -9.43 38.60 4.43
C GLU A 354 -10.45 37.85 3.55
N PRO A 355 -11.61 38.47 3.20
CA PRO A 355 -12.65 37.83 2.39
C PRO A 355 -12.14 37.40 0.99
N GLU A 356 -10.99 37.92 0.58
CA GLU A 356 -10.31 37.60 -0.67
C GLU A 356 -9.85 36.14 -0.74
N THR A 357 -9.37 35.57 0.37
CA THR A 357 -8.84 34.19 0.39
C THR A 357 -9.95 33.14 0.20
N LYS A 358 -11.12 33.34 0.82
CA LYS A 358 -12.31 32.51 0.61
C LYS A 358 -12.75 32.60 -0.85
N ARG A 359 -12.88 33.82 -1.38
CA ARG A 359 -13.25 34.07 -2.79
C ARG A 359 -12.26 33.41 -3.75
N ALA A 360 -10.96 33.46 -3.46
CA ALA A 360 -9.94 32.80 -4.26
C ALA A 360 -10.11 31.27 -4.27
N SER A 361 -10.38 30.65 -3.11
CA SER A 361 -10.59 29.19 -3.04
C SER A 361 -11.86 28.74 -3.80
N GLU A 362 -12.94 29.53 -3.73
CA GLU A 362 -14.18 29.29 -4.47
C GLU A 362 -13.98 29.49 -5.98
N GLN A 363 -13.23 30.52 -6.39
CA GLN A 363 -12.86 30.73 -7.79
C GLN A 363 -12.03 29.57 -8.33
N ILE A 364 -11.04 29.08 -7.57
CA ILE A 364 -10.24 27.91 -7.95
C ILE A 364 -11.15 26.69 -8.15
N PHE A 365 -12.08 26.43 -7.23
CA PHE A 365 -13.06 25.34 -7.40
C PHE A 365 -13.89 25.50 -8.68
N MET A 366 -14.37 26.71 -8.98
CA MET A 366 -15.14 26.97 -10.21
C MET A 366 -14.31 26.80 -11.48
N ILE A 367 -13.04 27.21 -11.47
CA ILE A 367 -12.09 27.00 -12.57
C ILE A 367 -11.88 25.50 -12.80
N GLU A 368 -11.65 24.73 -11.75
CA GLU A 368 -11.43 23.28 -11.85
C GLU A 368 -12.70 22.53 -12.28
N LYS A 369 -13.87 22.99 -11.82
CA LYS A 369 -15.16 22.47 -12.29
C LYS A 369 -15.35 22.74 -13.79
N LYS A 370 -15.04 23.95 -14.25
CA LYS A 370 -15.09 24.30 -15.68
C LYS A 370 -14.07 23.50 -16.50
N ALA A 371 -12.88 23.26 -15.95
CA ALA A 371 -11.87 22.40 -16.58
C ALA A 371 -12.38 20.96 -16.73
N LEU A 372 -13.10 20.43 -15.73
CA LEU A 372 -13.73 19.12 -15.83
C LEU A 372 -14.76 19.12 -16.95
N GLU A 373 -15.64 20.12 -17.02
CA GLU A 373 -16.63 20.23 -18.09
C GLU A 373 -15.99 20.26 -19.49
N MET A 374 -14.83 20.91 -19.65
CA MET A 374 -14.09 20.89 -20.91
C MET A 374 -13.59 19.48 -21.26
N VAL A 375 -12.97 18.77 -20.32
CA VAL A 375 -12.51 17.39 -20.55
C VAL A 375 -13.67 16.44 -20.84
N MET A 376 -14.84 16.66 -20.20
CA MET A 376 -16.02 15.84 -20.45
C MET A 376 -16.59 16.00 -21.85
N LYS A 377 -16.34 17.12 -22.54
CA LYS A 377 -16.74 17.27 -23.95
C LYS A 377 -15.97 16.33 -24.88
N GLU A 378 -14.73 15.99 -24.52
CA GLU A 378 -13.89 15.07 -25.28
C GLU A 378 -14.34 13.60 -25.17
N LEU A 379 -15.22 13.28 -24.22
CA LEU A 379 -15.78 11.94 -24.08
C LEU A 379 -16.60 11.53 -25.31
N ASN A 380 -17.38 12.44 -25.89
CA ASN A 380 -18.22 12.14 -27.06
C ASN A 380 -17.38 11.71 -28.28
N PRO A 381 -16.33 12.44 -28.69
CA PRO A 381 -15.39 11.97 -29.69
C PRO A 381 -14.79 10.58 -29.40
N CYS A 382 -14.37 10.32 -28.15
CA CYS A 382 -13.83 9.02 -27.75
C CYS A 382 -14.84 7.88 -27.97
N MET A 383 -16.10 8.10 -27.60
CA MET A 383 -17.19 7.14 -27.82
C MET A 383 -17.47 6.90 -29.31
N LEU A 384 -17.42 7.95 -30.14
CA LEU A 384 -17.60 7.81 -31.59
C LEU A 384 -16.48 7.01 -32.24
N ARG A 385 -15.22 7.22 -31.82
CA ARG A 385 -14.08 6.40 -32.25
C ARG A 385 -14.28 4.94 -31.83
N GLN A 386 -14.69 4.70 -30.58
CA GLN A 386 -14.96 3.34 -30.08
C GLN A 386 -16.05 2.64 -30.90
N LYS A 387 -17.12 3.35 -31.24
CA LYS A 387 -18.17 2.85 -32.14
C LYS A 387 -17.61 2.46 -33.51
N SER A 388 -16.65 3.23 -34.05
CA SER A 388 -15.99 2.91 -35.32
C SER A 388 -15.17 1.62 -35.22
N TYR A 389 -14.38 1.44 -34.15
CA TYR A 389 -13.60 0.22 -33.95
C TYR A 389 -14.48 -1.03 -33.83
N ASN A 390 -15.60 -0.93 -33.11
CA ASN A 390 -16.56 -2.03 -33.00
C ASN A 390 -17.15 -2.40 -34.37
N LYS A 391 -17.42 -1.42 -35.24
CA LYS A 391 -17.88 -1.67 -36.61
C LYS A 391 -16.80 -2.34 -37.46
N THR A 392 -15.55 -1.89 -37.36
CA THR A 392 -14.42 -2.49 -38.07
C THR A 392 -14.25 -3.95 -37.67
N PHE A 393 -14.26 -4.25 -36.37
CA PHE A 393 -14.20 -5.62 -35.85
C PHE A 393 -15.32 -6.51 -36.42
N ALA A 394 -16.58 -6.03 -36.35
CA ALA A 394 -17.72 -6.76 -36.91
C ALA A 394 -17.58 -7.00 -38.42
N SER A 395 -17.04 -6.03 -39.16
CA SER A 395 -16.77 -6.18 -40.60
C SER A 395 -15.68 -7.21 -40.89
N CYS A 396 -14.59 -7.22 -40.13
CA CYS A 396 -13.53 -8.22 -40.24
C CYS A 396 -14.07 -9.64 -39.99
N MET A 397 -14.85 -9.83 -38.92
CA MET A 397 -15.46 -11.12 -38.62
C MET A 397 -16.46 -11.58 -39.68
N THR A 398 -17.27 -10.65 -40.21
CA THR A 398 -18.22 -10.96 -41.29
C THR A 398 -17.49 -11.41 -42.55
N LYS A 399 -16.41 -10.72 -42.92
CA LYS A 399 -15.56 -11.09 -44.07
C LYS A 399 -14.92 -12.45 -43.89
N TYR A 400 -14.38 -12.74 -42.70
CA TYR A 400 -13.83 -14.05 -42.37
C TYR A 400 -14.85 -15.17 -42.61
N HIS A 401 -16.04 -15.06 -42.02
CA HIS A 401 -17.07 -16.09 -42.14
C HIS A 401 -17.58 -16.24 -43.57
N ALA A 402 -17.73 -15.14 -44.33
CA ALA A 402 -18.12 -15.20 -45.73
C ALA A 402 -17.08 -15.97 -46.57
N THR A 403 -15.80 -15.61 -46.48
CA THR A 403 -14.75 -16.28 -47.25
C THR A 403 -14.55 -17.74 -46.81
N ALA A 404 -14.69 -18.05 -45.53
CA ALA A 404 -14.63 -19.42 -45.04
C ALA A 404 -15.79 -20.28 -45.60
N LEU A 405 -17.00 -19.71 -45.71
CA LEU A 405 -18.13 -20.38 -46.35
C LEU A 405 -17.85 -20.65 -47.83
N ASP A 406 -17.34 -19.66 -48.57
CA ASP A 406 -17.01 -19.80 -50.00
C ASP A 406 -16.03 -20.97 -50.22
N ILE A 407 -14.98 -21.07 -49.39
CA ILE A 407 -14.00 -22.17 -49.44
C ILE A 407 -14.62 -23.54 -49.17
N LEU A 408 -15.57 -23.63 -48.22
CA LEU A 408 -16.27 -24.87 -47.92
C LEU A 408 -17.25 -25.26 -49.03
N TYR A 409 -17.90 -24.28 -49.67
CA TYR A 409 -18.75 -24.52 -50.83
C TYR A 409 -17.96 -25.02 -52.04
N ASP A 410 -16.79 -24.41 -52.32
CA ASP A 410 -15.91 -24.86 -53.39
C ASP A 410 -15.44 -26.30 -53.18
N PHE A 411 -15.07 -26.66 -51.95
CA PHE A 411 -14.72 -28.05 -51.60
C PHE A 411 -15.88 -29.03 -51.82
N ARG A 412 -17.11 -28.63 -51.46
CA ARG A 412 -18.31 -29.44 -51.67
C ARG A 412 -18.56 -29.70 -53.16
N LEU A 413 -18.37 -28.70 -54.02
CA LEU A 413 -18.55 -28.87 -55.46
C LEU A 413 -17.54 -29.84 -56.10
N VAL A 414 -16.31 -29.87 -55.57
CA VAL A 414 -15.25 -30.77 -56.06
C VAL A 414 -15.46 -32.23 -55.62
N THR A 415 -16.12 -32.46 -54.48
CA THR A 415 -16.24 -33.80 -53.87
C THR A 415 -17.60 -34.46 -54.07
N VAL A 416 -18.64 -33.71 -54.41
CA VAL A 416 -19.97 -34.23 -54.73
C VAL A 416 -20.15 -34.24 -56.25
N SER A 417 -19.46 -35.14 -56.93
CA SER A 417 -19.96 -35.69 -58.20
C SER A 417 -20.91 -36.84 -57.85
N GLU A 418 -22.17 -36.73 -58.26
CA GLU A 418 -23.22 -37.74 -58.05
C GLU A 418 -22.84 -39.15 -58.51
#